data_AF-A0A3A6S354-F1
#
_entry.id   AF-A0A3A6S354-F1
#
_cell.length_a   1.000
_cell.length_b   1.000
_cell.length_c   1.000
_cell.angle_alpha   90.00
_cell.angle_beta   90.00
_cell.angle_gamma   90.00
#
_symmetry.space_group_name_H-M   'P 1'
#
loop_
_entity.id
_entity.type
_entity.pdbx_description
1 polymer ?
#
loop_
_entity_poly.entity_id
_entity_poly.type
_entity_poly.pdbx_seq_one_letter_code
_entity_poly.pdbx_strand_id
1 'polypeptide(L)'
;MNVTTEPATVFRGGGRRWFTLRAACRAEAAALLKKHCDCDYCDHEGWGREHLPCRLHQPDRYPRIIKRLTNGYVRRYRAQQRIQR
;
A
#
# COMPACT_ATOMS: atom_id res chain seq x y z
N MET A 1 7.01 -33.03 -20.69
CA MET A 1 6.87 -31.69 -20.06
C MET A 1 5.64 -31.72 -19.17
N ASN A 2 5.80 -31.63 -17.84
CA ASN A 2 4.69 -31.77 -16.89
C ASN A 2 4.35 -30.40 -16.28
N VAL A 3 3.54 -29.62 -16.99
CA VAL A 3 3.08 -28.30 -16.55
C VAL A 3 1.57 -28.38 -16.34
N THR A 4 1.11 -28.10 -15.12
CA THR A 4 -0.32 -28.03 -14.76
C THR A 4 -0.74 -26.58 -14.54
N THR A 5 -2.04 -26.30 -14.69
CA THR A 5 -2.61 -24.96 -14.47
C THR A 5 -3.73 -25.04 -13.44
N GLU A 6 -3.79 -24.04 -12.55
CA GLU A 6 -4.79 -23.97 -11.49
C GLU A 6 -5.37 -22.55 -11.39
N PRO A 7 -6.67 -22.40 -11.08
CA PRO A 7 -7.29 -21.11 -10.88
C PRO A 7 -6.83 -20.47 -9.56
N ALA A 8 -6.39 -19.21 -9.62
CA ALA A 8 -5.93 -18.45 -8.45
C ALA A 8 -6.86 -17.28 -8.14
N THR A 9 -7.04 -17.00 -6.84
CA THR A 9 -7.74 -15.78 -6.38
C THR A 9 -6.82 -14.57 -6.52
N VAL A 10 -7.31 -13.53 -7.20
CA VAL A 10 -6.56 -12.28 -7.41
C VAL A 10 -7.29 -11.12 -6.75
N PHE A 11 -6.60 -10.42 -5.88
CA PHE A 11 -7.04 -9.19 -5.23
C PHE A 11 -6.55 -7.98 -6.02
N ARG A 12 -7.40 -6.96 -6.19
CA ARG A 12 -7.02 -5.69 -6.81
C ARG A 12 -6.89 -4.62 -5.72
N GLY A 13 -5.78 -3.89 -5.73
CA GLY A 13 -5.54 -2.82 -4.76
C GLY A 13 -4.29 -1.99 -5.09
N GLY A 14 -4.35 -0.69 -4.87
CA GLY A 14 -3.26 0.26 -5.15
C GLY A 14 -2.89 0.31 -6.63
N GLY A 15 -3.86 0.11 -7.52
CA GLY A 15 -3.67 0.08 -8.98
C GLY A 15 -3.00 -1.20 -9.53
N ARG A 16 -2.75 -2.22 -8.70
CA ARG A 16 -2.09 -3.48 -9.09
C ARG A 16 -2.90 -4.72 -8.68
N ARG A 17 -2.50 -5.87 -9.22
CA ARG A 17 -3.04 -7.19 -8.87
C ARG A 17 -2.13 -7.87 -7.85
N TRP A 18 -2.73 -8.59 -6.90
CA TRP A 18 -2.05 -9.24 -5.80
C TRP A 18 -2.66 -10.63 -5.56
N PHE A 19 -1.82 -11.60 -5.21
CA PHE A 19 -2.29 -12.94 -4.84
C PHE A 19 -2.67 -13.05 -3.36
N THR A 20 -2.38 -12.03 -2.56
CA THR A 20 -2.75 -12.00 -1.14
C THR A 20 -3.55 -10.74 -0.81
N LEU A 21 -4.60 -10.93 0.00
CA LEU A 21 -5.45 -9.83 0.48
C LEU A 21 -4.63 -8.76 1.21
N ARG A 22 -3.69 -9.18 2.07
CA ARG A 22 -2.89 -8.27 2.87
C ARG A 22 -2.02 -7.36 2.00
N ALA A 23 -1.47 -7.88 0.90
CA ALA A 23 -0.66 -7.09 -0.02
C ALA A 23 -1.52 -6.07 -0.79
N ALA A 24 -2.71 -6.47 -1.26
CA ALA A 24 -3.66 -5.52 -1.87
C ALA A 24 -4.07 -4.40 -0.91
N CYS A 25 -4.43 -4.74 0.32
CA CYS A 25 -4.78 -3.75 1.35
C CYS A 25 -3.60 -2.83 1.72
N ARG A 26 -2.37 -3.36 1.74
CA ARG A 26 -1.17 -2.55 1.99
C ARG A 26 -0.92 -1.59 0.83
N ALA A 27 -1.11 -2.03 -0.40
CA ALA A 27 -0.97 -1.19 -1.59
C ALA A 27 -2.00 -0.04 -1.61
N GLU A 28 -3.25 -0.33 -1.25
CA GLU A 28 -4.29 0.71 -1.05
C GLU A 28 -3.91 1.70 0.05
N ALA A 29 -3.44 1.20 1.20
CA ALA A 29 -2.96 2.06 2.29
C ALA A 29 -1.80 2.97 1.84
N ALA A 30 -0.83 2.43 1.10
CA ALA A 30 0.27 3.21 0.56
C ALA A 30 -0.21 4.25 -0.47
N ALA A 31 -1.14 3.89 -1.34
CA ALA A 31 -1.74 4.82 -2.30
C ALA A 31 -2.48 5.96 -1.59
N LEU A 32 -3.23 5.66 -0.53
CA LEU A 32 -3.87 6.69 0.30
C LEU A 32 -2.85 7.64 0.92
N LEU A 33 -1.78 7.10 1.51
CA LEU A 33 -0.73 7.95 2.10
C LEU A 33 -0.02 8.81 1.05
N LYS A 34 0.20 8.27 -0.15
CA LYS A 34 0.81 9.03 -1.25
C LYS A 34 -0.05 10.24 -1.64
N LYS A 35 -1.38 10.13 -1.63
CA LYS A 35 -2.29 11.27 -1.91
C LYS A 35 -2.21 12.39 -0.87
N HIS A 36 -1.79 12.06 0.34
CA HIS A 36 -1.64 13.01 1.45
C HIS A 36 -0.17 13.28 1.79
N CYS A 37 0.79 12.81 0.97
CA CYS A 37 2.18 13.14 1.19
C CYS A 37 2.51 14.46 0.51
N ASP A 38 2.94 15.42 1.31
CA ASP A 38 3.60 16.66 0.85
C ASP A 38 5.10 16.41 0.67
N CYS A 39 5.44 15.28 0.05
CA CYS A 39 6.81 14.88 -0.22
C CYS A 39 7.37 15.81 -1.29
N ASP A 40 8.34 16.62 -0.93
CA ASP A 40 8.97 17.55 -1.86
C ASP A 40 10.49 17.36 -1.87
N TYR A 41 11.17 17.94 -2.84
CA TYR A 41 12.63 17.89 -2.93
C TYR A 41 13.19 19.22 -3.42
N CYS A 42 14.32 19.61 -2.86
CA CYS A 42 15.15 20.67 -3.41
C CYS A 42 16.14 20.03 -4.39
N ASP A 43 16.13 20.47 -5.65
CA ASP A 43 17.16 20.11 -6.62
C ASP A 43 18.26 21.16 -6.55
N HIS A 44 19.40 20.81 -5.95
CA HIS A 44 20.56 21.69 -5.88
C HIS A 44 21.39 21.45 -7.15
N GLU A 45 21.34 22.38 -8.11
CA GLU A 45 22.11 22.26 -9.35
C GLU A 45 23.60 22.00 -9.02
N GLY A 46 24.09 20.81 -9.40
CA GLY A 46 25.47 20.37 -9.18
C GLY A 46 25.74 19.52 -7.92
N TRP A 47 24.85 19.52 -6.92
CA TRP A 47 25.05 18.80 -5.64
C TRP A 47 24.01 17.69 -5.38
N GLY A 48 23.01 17.57 -6.26
CA GLY A 48 22.01 16.52 -6.22
C GLY A 48 20.71 16.92 -5.51
N ARG A 49 19.87 15.92 -5.23
CA ARG A 49 18.53 16.14 -4.68
C ARG A 49 18.47 15.93 -3.18
N GLU A 50 17.94 16.92 -2.48
CA GLU A 50 17.63 16.84 -1.06
C GLU A 50 16.13 16.61 -0.87
N HIS A 51 15.77 15.50 -0.22
CA HIS A 51 14.37 15.21 0.09
C HIS A 51 13.92 15.99 1.32
N LEU A 52 12.87 16.80 1.15
CA LEU A 52 12.28 17.56 2.25
C LEU A 52 11.56 16.61 3.23
N PRO A 53 11.62 16.91 4.54
CA PRO A 53 11.03 16.06 5.56
C PRO A 53 9.51 16.10 5.46
N CYS A 54 8.90 14.96 5.12
CA CYS A 54 7.45 14.81 5.14
C CYS A 54 6.99 14.10 6.43
N ARG A 55 5.89 14.59 7.01
CA ARG A 55 5.32 14.06 8.27
C ARG A 55 4.85 12.60 8.18
N LEU A 56 4.64 12.09 6.96
CA LEU A 56 4.12 10.74 6.72
C LEU A 56 5.21 9.70 6.49
N HIS A 57 6.39 10.05 5.96
CA HIS A 57 7.48 9.10 5.73
C HIS A 57 8.57 9.12 6.80
N GLN A 58 8.29 9.67 7.99
CA GLN A 58 9.21 9.48 9.11
C GLN A 58 9.40 7.99 9.42
N PRO A 59 10.65 7.51 9.57
CA PRO A 59 10.99 6.09 9.64
C PRO A 59 10.27 5.36 10.77
N ASP A 60 10.04 6.01 11.91
CA ASP A 60 9.33 5.41 13.05
C ASP A 60 7.80 5.39 12.87
N ARG A 61 7.27 6.34 12.08
CA ARG A 61 5.84 6.61 11.97
C ARG A 61 5.20 5.88 10.81
N TYR A 62 5.87 5.88 9.66
CA TYR A 62 5.36 5.28 8.42
C TYR A 62 4.98 3.80 8.57
N PRO A 63 5.82 2.93 9.18
CA PRO A 63 5.48 1.52 9.35
C PRO A 63 4.24 1.34 10.25
N ARG A 64 4.07 2.19 11.27
CA ARG A 64 2.94 2.15 12.19
C ARG A 64 1.64 2.56 11.50
N ILE A 65 1.67 3.65 10.72
CA ILE A 65 0.51 4.15 9.98
C ILE A 65 0.07 3.11 8.94
N ILE A 66 1.00 2.62 8.12
CA ILE A 66 0.71 1.60 7.10
C ILE A 66 0.13 0.33 7.75
N LYS A 67 0.72 -0.15 8.85
CA LYS A 67 0.22 -1.34 9.56
C LYS A 67 -1.21 -1.13 10.06
N ARG A 68 -1.51 0.03 10.64
CA ARG A 68 -2.85 0.38 11.14
C ARG A 68 -3.88 0.42 10.00
N LEU A 69 -3.57 1.13 8.91
CA LEU A 69 -4.45 1.24 7.75
C LEU A 69 -4.69 -0.12 7.09
N THR A 70 -3.62 -0.89 6.86
CA THR A 70 -3.71 -2.23 6.26
C THR A 70 -4.62 -3.14 7.09
N ASN A 71 -4.45 -3.16 8.42
CA ASN A 71 -5.29 -3.97 9.30
C ASN A 71 -6.77 -3.51 9.27
N GLY A 72 -7.01 -2.20 9.18
CA GLY A 72 -8.36 -1.64 9.02
C GLY A 72 -9.04 -2.10 7.72
N TYR A 73 -8.32 -2.05 6.59
CA TYR A 73 -8.83 -2.53 5.31
C TYR A 73 -9.11 -4.02 5.29
N VAL A 74 -8.23 -4.84 5.85
CA VAL A 74 -8.45 -6.30 5.95
C VAL A 74 -9.72 -6.60 6.76
N ARG A 75 -9.94 -5.89 7.88
CA ARG A 75 -11.17 -6.05 8.68
C ARG A 75 -12.41 -5.66 7.90
N ARG A 76 -12.40 -4.53 7.20
CA ARG A 76 -13.51 -4.06 6.36
C ARG A 76 -13.85 -5.05 5.25
N TYR A 77 -12.83 -5.54 4.54
CA TYR A 77 -13.02 -6.55 3.49
C TYR A 77 -13.68 -7.82 4.03
N ARG A 78 -13.19 -8.34 5.17
CA ARG A 78 -13.78 -9.52 5.80
C ARG A 78 -15.21 -9.30 6.29
N ALA A 79 -15.54 -8.10 6.76
CA ALA A 79 -16.90 -7.75 7.15
C ALA A 79 -17.84 -7.70 5.94
N GLN A 80 -17.40 -7.09 4.83
CA GLN A 80 -18.18 -7.04 3.58
C GLN A 80 -18.49 -8.44 3.03
N GLN A 81 -17.51 -9.35 3.05
CA GLN A 81 -17.69 -10.72 2.58
C GLN A 81 -18.68 -11.54 3.43
N ARG A 82 -18.90 -11.17 4.70
CA ARG A 82 -19.87 -11.83 5.58
C ARG A 82 -21.31 -11.40 5.33
N ILE A 83 -21.51 -10.19 4.79
CA ILE A 83 -22.84 -9.64 4.48
C ILE A 83 -23.35 -10.17 3.13
N GLN A 84 -22.44 -10.60 2.25
CA GLN A 84 -22.76 -11.11 0.91
C GLN A 84 -23.04 -12.63 0.86
N ARG A 85 -23.07 -13.29 2.02
CA ARG A 85 -23.47 -14.70 2.18
C ARG A 85 -24.82 -14.75 2.87
#